data_AF-A0A2V7IZF5-F1
#
_entry.id   AF-A0A2V7IZF5-F1
#
_cell.length_a   1.000
_cell.length_b   1.000
_cell.length_c   1.000
_cell.angle_alpha   90.00
_cell.angle_beta   90.00
_cell.angle_gamma   90.00
#
_symmetry.space_group_name_H-M   'P 1'
#
loop_
_entity.id
_entity.type
_entity.pdbx_description
1 polymer ?
#
loop_
_entity_poly.entity_id
_entity_poly.type
_entity_poly.pdbx_seq_one_letter_code
_entity_poly.pdbx_strand_id
1 'polypeptide(L)'
;MASLFGAVARTHGLDIGLVRGYTALRNELYDAIVLLSFTVLYASTAYTLAGRLARRFRADERNVAVLAAIGLSFTSALVAMMVFPLWTETAESFRLGSWHLSYRAERLPWRHHGVSLFTSCVGLLLLIFLVRFRRSLGRADAGVM
;
A
#
# COMPACT_ATOMS: atom_id res chain seq x y z
N MET A 1 20.91 18.16 -13.76
CA MET A 1 19.94 17.64 -14.76
C MET A 1 20.10 18.28 -16.15
N ALA A 2 20.23 19.61 -16.27
CA ALA A 2 20.34 20.27 -17.57
C ALA A 2 21.51 19.78 -18.46
N SER A 3 22.67 19.47 -17.86
CA SER A 3 23.84 18.96 -18.60
C SER A 3 23.67 17.55 -19.16
N LEU A 4 22.98 16.67 -18.43
CA LEU A 4 22.73 15.27 -18.82
C LEU A 4 21.68 15.17 -19.92
N PHE A 5 20.57 15.91 -19.79
CA PHE A 5 19.56 15.99 -20.84
C PHE A 5 20.10 16.65 -22.11
N GLY A 6 20.93 17.68 -21.98
CA GLY A 6 21.62 18.30 -23.11
C GLY A 6 22.62 17.37 -23.79
N ALA A 7 23.30 16.50 -23.04
CA ALA A 7 24.19 15.49 -23.61
C ALA A 7 23.40 14.43 -24.42
N VAL A 8 22.36 13.84 -23.83
CA VAL A 8 21.50 12.84 -24.50
C VAL A 8 20.81 13.41 -25.74
N ALA A 9 20.27 14.64 -25.64
CA ALA A 9 19.67 15.35 -26.77
C ALA A 9 20.65 15.53 -27.94
N ARG A 10 21.88 15.96 -27.66
CA ARG A 10 22.92 16.11 -28.69
C ARG A 10 23.37 14.78 -29.28
N THR A 11 23.52 13.73 -28.46
CA THR A 11 23.96 12.40 -28.92
C THR A 11 22.92 11.73 -29.82
N HIS A 12 21.63 11.98 -29.58
CA HIS A 12 20.54 11.35 -30.33
C HIS A 12 19.83 12.30 -31.32
N GLY A 13 20.30 13.55 -31.47
CA GLY A 13 19.68 14.55 -32.34
C GLY A 13 18.25 14.95 -31.94
N LEU A 14 17.90 14.79 -30.66
CA LEU A 14 16.55 15.04 -30.14
C LEU A 14 16.46 16.42 -29.51
N ASP A 15 15.27 17.03 -29.56
CA ASP A 15 14.99 18.25 -28.81
C ASP A 15 15.00 17.98 -27.29
N ILE A 16 15.59 18.91 -26.53
CA ILE A 16 15.63 18.84 -25.06
C ILE A 16 14.22 18.91 -24.47
N GLY A 17 13.29 19.63 -25.11
CA GLY A 17 11.87 19.67 -24.75
C GLY A 17 11.22 18.29 -24.89
N LEU A 18 11.52 17.58 -25.97
CA LEU A 18 11.04 16.22 -26.21
C LEU A 18 11.56 15.22 -25.15
N VAL A 19 12.87 15.26 -24.83
CA VAL A 19 13.46 14.38 -23.80
C VAL A 19 12.83 14.65 -22.42
N ARG A 20 12.55 15.92 -22.08
CA ARG A 20 11.81 16.26 -20.85
C ARG A 20 10.37 15.74 -20.89
N GLY A 21 9.68 15.85 -22.03
CA GLY A 21 8.33 15.33 -22.22
C GLY A 21 8.24 13.83 -21.97
N TYR A 22 9.17 13.05 -22.51
CA TYR A 22 9.20 11.59 -22.29
C TYR A 22 9.54 11.20 -20.85
N THR A 23 10.28 12.03 -20.09
CA THR A 23 10.48 11.76 -18.64
C THR A 23 9.22 11.96 -17.80
N ALA A 24 8.17 12.59 -18.34
CA ALA A 24 6.87 12.72 -17.70
C ALA A 24 5.90 11.58 -18.06
N LEU A 25 6.17 10.82 -19.13
CA LEU A 25 5.39 9.65 -19.51
C LEU A 25 5.70 8.48 -18.56
N ARG A 26 4.81 8.31 -17.58
CA ARG A 26 4.84 7.25 -16.60
C ARG A 26 3.78 6.21 -16.95
N ASN A 27 4.12 4.93 -16.81
CA ASN A 27 3.19 3.85 -17.11
C ASN A 27 2.24 3.61 -15.93
N GLU A 28 1.02 4.13 -16.03
CA GLU A 28 -0.01 4.03 -14.98
C GLU A 28 -0.42 2.56 -14.70
N LEU A 29 -0.35 1.68 -15.70
CA LEU A 29 -0.67 0.26 -15.51
C LEU A 29 0.37 -0.43 -14.62
N TYR A 30 1.66 -0.12 -14.82
CA TYR A 30 2.73 -0.62 -13.97
C TYR A 30 2.50 -0.18 -12.52
N ASP A 31 2.12 1.08 -12.33
CA ASP A 31 1.83 1.63 -11.02
C ASP A 31 0.66 0.97 -10.34
N ALA A 32 -0.43 0.75 -11.08
CA ALA A 32 -1.60 0.05 -10.58
C ALA A 32 -1.26 -1.38 -10.15
N ILE A 33 -0.42 -2.09 -10.92
CA ILE A 33 0.05 -3.44 -10.57
C ILE A 33 0.88 -3.44 -9.29
N VAL A 34 1.83 -2.50 -9.17
CA VAL A 34 2.68 -2.39 -7.97
C VAL A 34 1.84 -2.08 -6.74
N LEU A 35 0.89 -1.13 -6.84
CA LEU A 35 -0.03 -0.80 -5.76
C LEU A 35 -0.91 -2.00 -5.39
N LEU A 36 -1.53 -2.65 -6.39
CA LEU A 36 -2.40 -3.81 -6.18
C LEU A 36 -1.66 -4.97 -5.51
N SER A 37 -0.42 -5.24 -5.92
CA SER A 37 0.41 -6.29 -5.32
C SER A 37 0.63 -6.06 -3.82
N PHE A 38 0.93 -4.81 -3.42
CA PHE A 38 1.05 -4.44 -2.02
C PHE A 38 -0.30 -4.51 -1.28
N THR A 39 -1.39 -4.05 -1.91
CA THR A 39 -2.73 -4.15 -1.33
C THR A 39 -3.11 -5.60 -1.02
N VAL A 40 -2.81 -6.55 -1.92
CA VAL A 40 -3.08 -7.98 -1.71
C VAL A 40 -2.27 -8.53 -0.53
N LEU A 41 -0.99 -8.17 -0.43
CA LEU A 41 -0.14 -8.58 0.69
C LEU A 41 -0.63 -8.02 2.03
N TYR A 42 -0.98 -6.72 2.05
CA TYR A 42 -1.53 -6.07 3.23
C TYR A 42 -2.89 -6.66 3.63
N ALA A 43 -3.80 -6.88 2.67
CA ALA A 43 -5.11 -7.47 2.91
C ALA A 43 -4.99 -8.90 3.47
N SER A 44 -4.06 -9.71 2.94
CA SER A 44 -3.80 -11.07 3.41
C SER A 44 -3.28 -11.08 4.86
N THR A 45 -2.39 -10.15 5.18
CA THR A 45 -1.85 -9.95 6.53
C THR A 45 -2.95 -9.48 7.49
N ALA A 46 -3.73 -8.47 7.09
CA ALA A 46 -4.86 -7.94 7.84
C ALA A 46 -5.93 -9.01 8.11
N TYR A 47 -6.23 -9.87 7.12
CA TYR A 47 -7.15 -11.00 7.28
C TYR A 47 -6.67 -11.99 8.32
N THR A 48 -5.38 -12.31 8.33
CA THR A 48 -4.76 -13.20 9.31
C THR A 48 -4.79 -12.60 10.71
N LEU A 49 -4.45 -11.31 10.83
CA LEU A 49 -4.49 -10.55 12.08
C LEU A 49 -5.91 -10.47 12.65
N ALA A 50 -6.89 -10.10 11.83
CA ALA A 50 -8.30 -10.06 12.23
C ALA A 50 -8.80 -11.45 12.67
N GLY A 51 -8.37 -12.52 12.00
CA GLY A 51 -8.71 -13.90 12.39
C GLY A 51 -8.04 -14.36 13.70
N ARG A 52 -6.85 -13.86 14.01
CA ARG A 52 -6.22 -14.07 15.33
C ARG A 52 -6.96 -13.28 16.41
N LEU A 53 -7.32 -12.04 16.14
CA LEU A 53 -8.03 -11.18 17.07
C LEU A 53 -9.43 -11.73 17.42
N ALA A 54 -10.20 -12.13 16.40
CA ALA A 54 -11.54 -12.70 16.57
C ALA A 54 -11.53 -14.05 17.29
N ARG A 55 -10.44 -14.82 17.24
CA ARG A 55 -10.29 -16.06 18.03
C ARG A 55 -9.88 -15.80 19.48
N ARG A 56 -9.20 -14.68 19.74
CA ARG A 56 -8.70 -14.34 21.07
C ARG A 56 -9.79 -13.80 21.98
N PHE A 57 -10.70 -13.00 21.44
CA PHE A 57 -11.79 -12.39 22.21
C PHE A 57 -13.09 -13.17 21.99
N ARG A 58 -13.71 -13.68 23.07
CA ARG A 58 -15.06 -14.27 23.03
C ARG A 58 -16.11 -13.16 22.85
N ALA A 59 -17.30 -13.53 22.38
CA ALA A 59 -18.38 -12.58 22.06
C ALA A 59 -18.77 -11.64 23.23
N ASP A 60 -18.57 -12.08 24.48
CA ASP A 60 -18.83 -11.27 25.69
C ASP A 60 -17.90 -10.05 25.84
N GLU A 61 -16.71 -10.06 25.24
CA GLU A 61 -15.73 -8.96 25.35
C GLU A 61 -15.73 -8.05 24.11
N ARG A 62 -16.90 -7.86 23.50
CA ARG A 62 -17.05 -7.11 22.24
C ARG A 62 -16.37 -5.74 22.26
N ASN A 63 -16.51 -4.98 23.36
CA ASN A 63 -15.92 -3.65 23.47
C ASN A 63 -14.38 -3.69 23.48
N VAL A 64 -13.80 -4.69 24.16
CA VAL A 64 -12.34 -4.89 24.21
C VAL A 64 -11.83 -5.32 22.83
N ALA A 65 -12.56 -6.20 22.13
CA ALA A 65 -12.23 -6.63 20.79
C ALA A 65 -12.22 -5.47 19.78
N VAL A 66 -13.19 -4.54 19.89
CA VAL A 66 -13.24 -3.34 19.04
C VAL A 66 -12.08 -2.41 19.33
N LEU A 67 -11.78 -2.12 20.60
CA LEU A 67 -10.63 -1.29 20.98
C LEU A 67 -9.31 -1.88 20.49
N ALA A 68 -9.14 -3.20 20.65
CA ALA A 68 -7.96 -3.91 20.15
C ALA A 68 -7.88 -3.87 18.61
N ALA A 69 -9.01 -3.94 17.91
CA ALA A 69 -9.04 -3.84 16.45
C ALA A 69 -8.65 -2.44 15.96
N ILE A 70 -9.10 -1.39 16.64
CA ILE A 70 -8.70 -0.01 16.35
C ILE A 70 -7.20 0.17 16.61
N GLY A 71 -6.69 -0.26 17.76
CA GLY A 71 -5.26 -0.20 18.05
C GLY A 71 -4.43 -0.94 16.99
N LEU A 72 -4.86 -2.13 16.60
CA LEU A 72 -4.20 -2.94 15.58
C LEU A 72 -4.28 -2.32 14.17
N SER A 73 -5.39 -1.67 13.82
CA SER A 73 -5.52 -0.98 12.54
C SER A 73 -4.53 0.18 12.43
N PHE A 74 -4.38 0.99 13.48
CA PHE A 74 -3.41 2.09 13.51
C PHE A 74 -1.98 1.58 13.42
N THR A 75 -1.60 0.60 14.26
CA THR A 75 -0.24 0.04 14.26
C THR A 75 0.11 -0.62 12.94
N SER A 76 -0.81 -1.41 12.36
CA SER A 76 -0.57 -2.03 11.05
C SER A 76 -0.48 -1.02 9.91
N ALA A 77 -1.27 0.04 9.94
CA ALA A 77 -1.20 1.13 8.96
C ALA A 77 0.12 1.89 9.06
N LEU A 78 0.62 2.16 10.28
CA LEU A 78 1.94 2.76 10.49
C LEU A 78 3.06 1.88 9.91
N VAL A 79 3.03 0.57 10.17
CA VAL A 79 4.00 -0.37 9.60
C VAL A 79 3.89 -0.37 8.06
N ALA A 80 2.68 -0.43 7.52
CA ALA A 80 2.46 -0.38 6.08
C ALA A 80 3.03 0.92 5.45
N MET A 81 2.88 2.06 6.12
CA MET A 81 3.44 3.34 5.67
C MET A 81 4.97 3.36 5.66
N MET A 82 5.64 2.54 6.48
CA MET A 82 7.10 2.40 6.45
C MET A 82 7.56 1.41 5.38
N VAL A 83 6.80 0.33 5.16
CA VAL A 83 7.17 -0.74 4.22
C VAL A 83 6.81 -0.40 2.77
N PHE A 84 5.72 0.33 2.54
CA PHE A 84 5.24 0.66 1.21
C PHE A 84 6.23 1.48 0.36
N PRO A 85 6.92 2.51 0.90
CA PRO A 85 7.99 3.19 0.18
C PRO A 85 9.09 2.23 -0.27
N LEU A 86 9.56 1.36 0.63
CA LEU A 86 10.59 0.35 0.32
C LEU A 86 10.13 -0.61 -0.79
N TRP A 87 8.85 -1.03 -0.75
CA TRP A 87 8.25 -1.87 -1.78
C TRP A 87 8.27 -1.20 -3.15
N THR A 88 7.79 0.04 -3.22
CA THR A 88 7.67 0.78 -4.48
C THR A 88 9.03 1.21 -5.04
N GLU A 89 9.99 1.55 -4.19
CA GLU A 89 11.37 1.85 -4.59
C GLU A 89 12.09 0.59 -5.11
N THR A 90 11.87 -0.56 -4.48
CA THR A 90 12.43 -1.83 -4.96
C THR A 90 11.86 -2.18 -6.34
N ALA A 91 10.54 -2.07 -6.51
CA ALA A 91 9.90 -2.29 -7.81
C ALA A 91 10.44 -1.35 -8.89
N GLU A 92 10.59 -0.06 -8.57
CA GLU A 92 11.15 0.91 -9.51
C GLU A 92 12.63 0.63 -9.83
N SER A 93 13.42 0.15 -8.86
CA SER A 93 14.81 -0.26 -9.07
C SER A 93 14.93 -1.44 -10.05
N PHE A 94 14.04 -2.43 -9.93
CA PHE A 94 13.97 -3.55 -10.88
C PHE A 94 13.56 -3.09 -12.29
N ARG A 95 12.56 -2.22 -12.41
CA ARG A 95 12.10 -1.69 -13.70
C ARG A 95 13.20 -0.92 -14.43
N LEU A 96 13.99 -0.15 -13.70
CA LEU A 96 15.04 0.69 -14.26
C LEU A 96 16.39 -0.02 -14.39
N GLY A 97 16.53 -1.23 -13.84
CA GLY A 97 17.81 -1.94 -13.76
C GLY A 97 18.88 -1.18 -12.96
N SER A 98 18.48 -0.31 -12.04
CA SER A 98 19.38 0.55 -11.27
C SER A 98 18.86 0.78 -9.86
N TRP A 99 19.73 0.59 -8.87
CA TRP A 99 19.44 0.85 -7.45
C TRP A 99 19.53 2.33 -7.07
N HIS A 100 19.99 3.20 -7.98
CA HIS A 100 20.13 4.64 -7.73
C HIS A 100 18.93 5.42 -8.27
N LEU A 101 17.89 5.52 -7.45
CA LEU A 101 16.66 6.25 -7.81
C LEU A 101 16.80 7.76 -7.66
N SER A 102 17.62 8.25 -6.73
CA SER A 102 17.81 9.69 -6.44
C SER A 102 16.45 10.41 -6.43
N TYR A 103 16.30 11.49 -7.21
CA TYR A 103 15.07 12.27 -7.32
C TYR A 103 13.87 11.53 -7.95
N ARG A 104 14.06 10.36 -8.56
CA ARG A 104 12.93 9.59 -9.14
C ARG A 104 12.04 8.97 -8.07
N ALA A 105 12.58 8.68 -6.88
CA ALA A 105 11.78 8.20 -5.75
C ALA A 105 10.74 9.25 -5.29
N GLU A 106 11.05 10.53 -5.41
CA GLU A 106 10.13 11.63 -5.10
C GLU A 106 9.02 11.83 -6.15
N ARG A 107 9.19 11.28 -7.36
CA ARG A 107 8.18 11.35 -8.43
C ARG A 107 7.16 10.21 -8.38
N LEU A 108 7.17 9.42 -7.30
CA LEU A 108 6.18 8.38 -7.07
C LEU A 108 4.82 9.01 -6.72
N PRO A 109 3.70 8.61 -7.34
CA PRO A 109 2.42 9.32 -7.27
C PRO A 109 1.90 9.32 -5.85
N TRP A 110 2.18 8.24 -5.12
CA TRP A 110 1.79 8.02 -3.75
C TRP A 110 2.55 8.84 -2.71
N ARG A 111 3.69 9.46 -3.06
CA ARG A 111 4.49 10.28 -2.10
C ARG A 111 3.66 11.44 -1.53
N HIS A 112 2.71 11.96 -2.31
CA HIS A 112 1.84 13.06 -1.88
C HIS A 112 0.50 12.59 -1.27
N HIS A 113 0.23 11.28 -1.25
CA HIS A 113 -1.04 10.72 -0.79
C HIS A 113 -0.92 9.94 0.52
N GLY A 114 0.06 10.29 1.37
CA GLY A 114 0.34 9.54 2.60
C GLY A 114 -0.85 9.43 3.55
N VAL A 115 -1.62 10.51 3.71
CA VAL A 115 -2.85 10.49 4.54
C VAL A 115 -3.89 9.54 3.95
N SER A 116 -4.13 9.59 2.63
CA SER A 116 -5.09 8.72 1.95
C SER A 116 -4.69 7.24 2.02
N LEU A 117 -3.39 6.93 1.91
CA LEU A 117 -2.87 5.58 2.05
C LEU A 117 -3.05 5.05 3.48
N PHE A 118 -2.73 5.88 4.47
CA PHE A 118 -2.89 5.55 5.87
C PHE A 118 -4.35 5.24 6.22
N THR A 119 -5.28 6.14 5.85
CA THR A 119 -6.71 5.94 6.11
C THR A 119 -7.27 4.74 5.35
N SER A 120 -6.80 4.48 4.13
CA SER A 120 -7.18 3.29 3.36
C SER A 120 -6.74 1.99 4.04
N CYS A 121 -5.52 1.95 4.59
CA CYS A 121 -5.02 0.80 5.34
C CYS A 121 -5.88 0.55 6.59
N VAL A 122 -6.11 1.59 7.40
CA VAL A 122 -6.96 1.53 8.59
C VAL A 122 -8.36 1.04 8.23
N GLY A 123 -9.00 1.66 7.23
CA GLY A 123 -10.34 1.31 6.77
C GLY A 123 -10.43 -0.13 6.28
N LEU A 124 -9.45 -0.60 5.51
CA LEU A 124 -9.43 -1.96 4.99
C LEU A 124 -9.33 -3.00 6.11
N LEU A 125 -8.46 -2.80 7.10
CA LEU A 125 -8.35 -3.73 8.22
C LEU A 125 -9.63 -3.76 9.05
N LEU A 126 -10.20 -2.60 9.37
CA LEU A 126 -11.45 -2.51 10.12
C LEU A 126 -12.61 -3.16 9.36
N LEU A 127 -12.69 -2.99 8.04
CA LEU A 127 -13.68 -3.64 7.19
C LEU A 127 -13.54 -5.16 7.24
N ILE A 128 -12.31 -5.66 7.08
CA ILE A 128 -12.01 -7.10 7.18
C ILE A 128 -12.39 -7.64 8.56
N PHE A 129 -12.06 -6.92 9.62
CA PHE A 129 -12.43 -7.28 10.99
C PHE A 129 -13.95 -7.34 11.17
N LEU A 130 -14.67 -6.30 10.72
CA LEU A 130 -16.14 -6.23 10.81
C LEU A 130 -16.81 -7.41 10.08
N VAL A 131 -16.41 -7.68 8.82
CA VAL A 131 -16.95 -8.79 8.04
C VAL A 131 -16.72 -10.12 8.76
N ARG A 132 -15.54 -10.31 9.35
CA ARG A 132 -15.18 -11.55 10.04
C ARG A 132 -15.91 -11.72 11.37
N PHE A 133 -16.04 -10.64 12.14
CA PHE A 133 -16.72 -10.63 13.42
C PHE A 133 -18.24 -10.88 13.26
N ARG A 134 -18.85 -10.33 12.20
CA ARG A 134 -20.26 -10.63 11.86
C ARG A 134 -20.47 -12.10 11.52
N ARG A 135 -19.53 -12.71 10.78
CA ARG A 135 -19.59 -14.15 10.45
C ARG A 135 -19.41 -15.06 11.67
N SER A 136 -18.64 -14.64 12.68
CA SER A 136 -18.53 -15.43 13.92
C SER A 136 -19.78 -15.36 14.78
N LEU A 137 -20.47 -14.21 14.82
CA LEU A 137 -21.74 -14.07 15.55
C LEU A 137 -22.86 -14.89 14.90
N GLY A 138 -23.05 -14.80 13.58
CA GLY A 138 -24.11 -15.57 12.90
C GLY A 138 -23.94 -17.09 12.96
N ARG A 139 -22.73 -17.60 13.24
CA ARG A 139 -22.51 -19.04 13.51
C ARG A 139 -22.86 -19.43 14.94
N ALA A 140 -22.76 -18.51 15.90
CA ALA A 140 -23.18 -18.77 17.27
C ALA A 140 -24.71 -18.89 17.36
N ASP A 141 -25.45 -18.05 16.62
CA ASP A 141 -26.91 -18.10 16.58
C ASP A 141 -27.45 -19.36 15.89
N ALA A 142 -26.74 -19.87 14.88
CA ALA A 142 -27.13 -21.08 14.14
C ALA A 142 -26.79 -22.41 14.86
N GLY A 143 -25.99 -22.37 15.93
CA GLY A 143 -25.62 -23.55 16.72
C GLY A 143 -26.50 -23.78 17.96
N VAL A 144 -27.57 -22.99 18.12
CA VAL A 144 -28.53 -23.06 19.24
C VAL A 144 -29.91 -23.59 18.79
N MET A 145 -30.06 -24.02 17.54
CA MET A 145 -31.18 -24.86 17.08
C MET A 145 -30.72 -26.30 16.91
#